data_AF-A0A526YMR5-F1
#
_entry.id   AF-A0A526YMR5-F1
#
_cell.length_a   1.000
_cell.length_b   1.000
_cell.length_c   1.000
_cell.angle_alpha   90.00
_cell.angle_beta   90.00
_cell.angle_gamma   90.00
#
_symmetry.space_group_name_H-M   'P 1'
#
loop_
_entity.id
_entity.type
_entity.pdbx_description
1 polymer ?
#
loop_
_entity_poly.entity_id
_entity_poly.type
_entity_poly.pdbx_seq_one_letter_code
_entity_poly.pdbx_strand_id
1 'polypeptide(L)' 'HPLDVFIAGDDSQAKARVSAFIDSLGLRPMDTGRLIMAQTLEHACMLWLGLMTHSIKHTNFSIRVSLLG' A
#
# COMPACT_ATOMS: atom_id res chain seq x y z
N HIS A 1 -13.06 -3.91 -7.30
CA HIS A 1 -11.80 -4.54 -6.85
C HIS A 1 -11.26 -3.72 -5.67
N PRO A 2 -10.92 -4.34 -4.52
CA PRO A 2 -10.45 -3.63 -3.33
C PRO A 2 -9.12 -2.90 -3.60
N LEU A 3 -8.89 -1.78 -2.91
CA LEU A 3 -7.62 -1.06 -2.96
C LEU A 3 -6.57 -1.84 -2.15
N ASP A 4 -5.34 -1.96 -2.65
CA ASP A 4 -4.26 -2.54 -1.85
C ASP A 4 -3.69 -1.47 -0.91
N VAL A 5 -3.49 -1.85 0.36
CA VAL A 5 -2.87 -1.00 1.39
C VAL A 5 -1.62 -1.69 1.90
N PHE A 6 -0.47 -1.13 1.56
CA PHE A 6 0.83 -1.66 1.97
C PHE A 6 1.19 -1.26 3.41
N ILE A 7 1.65 -2.23 4.19
CA ILE A 7 1.96 -2.06 5.62
C ILE A 7 3.37 -2.59 5.89
N ALA A 8 4.24 -1.75 6.47
CA ALA A 8 5.56 -2.13 6.93
C ALA A 8 5.67 -1.89 8.44
N GLY A 9 6.26 -2.81 9.19
CA GLY A 9 6.42 -2.69 10.64
C GLY A 9 7.11 -3.88 11.28
N ASP A 10 7.79 -3.65 12.40
CA ASP A 10 8.52 -4.70 13.13
C ASP A 10 7.66 -5.47 14.14
N ASP A 11 6.57 -4.87 14.65
CA ASP A 11 5.64 -5.52 15.55
C ASP A 11 4.54 -6.24 14.78
N SER A 12 4.51 -7.58 14.87
CA SER A 12 3.54 -8.43 14.20
C SER A 12 2.13 -8.28 14.75
N GLN A 13 1.96 -8.02 16.05
CA GLN A 13 0.66 -7.79 16.67
C GLN A 13 0.08 -6.45 16.23
N ALA A 14 0.91 -5.41 16.16
CA ALA A 14 0.51 -4.11 15.65
C ALA A 14 0.08 -4.22 14.18
N LYS A 15 0.86 -4.90 13.33
CA LYS A 15 0.50 -5.14 11.92
C LYS A 15 -0.82 -5.90 11.79
N ALA A 16 -1.05 -6.94 12.59
CA ALA A 16 -2.30 -7.70 12.56
C ALA A 16 -3.52 -6.83 12.89
N ARG A 17 -3.42 -5.95 13.90
CA ARG A 17 -4.50 -5.01 14.25
C ARG A 17 -4.79 -4.03 13.11
N VAL A 18 -3.75 -3.48 12.49
CA VAL A 18 -3.89 -2.55 11.36
C VAL A 18 -4.47 -3.27 10.14
N SER A 19 -4.03 -4.48 9.84
CA SER A 19 -4.57 -5.31 8.76
C SER A 19 -6.07 -5.60 8.95
N ALA A 20 -6.48 -5.99 10.16
CA ALA A 20 -7.89 -6.23 10.47
C ALA A 20 -8.74 -4.95 10.33
N PHE A 21 -8.21 -3.80 10.72
CA PHE A 21 -8.87 -2.52 10.51
C PHE A 21 -9.01 -2.19 9.02
N ILE A 22 -7.96 -2.37 8.22
CA ILE A 22 -7.99 -2.15 6.76
C ILE A 22 -9.00 -3.08 6.08
N ASP A 23 -9.05 -4.35 6.47
CA ASP A 23 -10.01 -5.33 5.96
C ASP A 23 -11.46 -4.91 6.30
N SER A 24 -11.68 -4.38 7.51
CA SER A 24 -13.00 -3.86 7.92
C SER A 24 -13.48 -2.65 7.08
N LEU A 25 -12.55 -1.94 6.42
CA LEU A 25 -12.86 -0.86 5.47
C LEU A 25 -13.15 -1.37 4.04
N GLY A 26 -13.12 -2.68 3.81
CA GLY A 26 -13.26 -3.29 2.48
C GLY A 26 -12.02 -3.11 1.59
N LEU A 27 -10.87 -2.82 2.20
CA LEU A 27 -9.58 -2.67 1.53
C LEU A 27 -8.74 -3.93 1.74
N ARG A 28 -7.72 -4.14 0.91
CA ARG A 28 -6.88 -5.33 0.97
C ARG A 28 -5.54 -5.01 1.63
N PRO A 29 -5.30 -5.45 2.88
CA PRO A 29 -4.01 -5.23 3.52
C PRO A 29 -2.90 -6.07 2.87
N MET A 30 -1.72 -5.47 2.72
CA MET A 30 -0.52 -6.07 2.13
C MET A 30 0.67 -5.86 3.05
N ASP A 31 1.09 -6.91 3.76
CA ASP A 31 2.28 -6.85 4.59
C ASP A 31 3.54 -6.85 3.71
N THR A 32 4.28 -5.74 3.72
CA THR A 32 5.54 -5.59 2.98
C THR A 32 6.76 -5.94 3.80
N GLY A 33 6.58 -6.33 5.07
CA GLY A 33 7.63 -6.87 5.93
C GLY A 33 7.99 -5.95 7.09
N ARG A 34 9.29 -5.86 7.36
CA ARG A 34 9.87 -5.11 8.50
C ARG A 34 9.80 -3.61 8.29
N LEU A 35 10.01 -2.83 9.36
CA LEU A 35 9.89 -1.37 9.30
C LEU A 35 10.82 -0.71 8.27
N ILE A 36 11.95 -1.32 7.95
CA ILE A 36 12.87 -0.85 6.90
C ILE A 36 12.19 -0.68 5.53
N MET A 37 11.14 -1.46 5.25
CA MET A 37 10.38 -1.38 4.01
C MET A 37 9.53 -0.11 3.91
N ALA A 38 9.35 0.64 5.01
CA ALA A 38 8.72 1.95 4.98
C ALA A 38 9.43 2.92 4.02
N GLN A 39 10.77 2.88 3.97
CA GLN A 39 11.54 3.70 3.02
C GLN A 39 11.21 3.34 1.56
N THR A 40 11.04 2.05 1.26
CA THR A 40 10.61 1.63 -0.08
C THR A 40 9.19 2.09 -0.39
N LEU A 41 8.29 2.08 0.60
CA LEU A 41 6.93 2.61 0.44
C LEU A 41 6.92 4.12 0.21
N GLU A 42 7.83 4.87 0.82
CA GLU A 42 8.02 6.31 0.55
C GLU A 42 8.45 6.54 -0.91
N HIS A 43 9.42 5.77 -1.41
CA HIS A 43 9.82 5.85 -2.82
C HIS A 43 8.67 5.46 -3.77
N ALA A 44 7.84 4.48 -3.42
CA ALA A 44 6.66 4.12 -4.18
C ALA A 44 5.61 5.26 -4.18
N CYS A 45 5.48 5.99 -3.08
CA CYS A 45 4.65 7.20 -3.02
C CYS A 45 5.19 8.29 -3.95
N MET A 46 6.51 8.50 -3.99
CA MET A 46 7.12 9.44 -4.96
C MET A 46 6.82 9.03 -6.40
N LEU A 47 6.86 7.74 -6.73
CA LEU A 47 6.46 7.23 -8.05
C LEU A 47 4.98 7.55 -8.34
N TRP A 48 4.09 7.32 -7.38
CA TRP A 48 2.66 7.66 -7.52
C TRP A 48 2.47 9.15 -7.81
N LEU A 49 3.17 10.03 -7.08
CA LEU A 49 3.13 11.47 -7.35
C LEU A 49 3.64 11.81 -8.75
N GLY A 50 4.75 11.22 -9.19
CA GLY A 50 5.27 11.41 -10.55
C GLY A 50 4.28 10.97 -11.63
N LEU A 51 3.60 9.84 -11.43
CA LEU A 51 2.54 9.36 -12.34
C LEU A 51 1.37 10.34 -12.40
N MET A 52 0.95 10.87 -11.26
CA MET A 52 -0.09 11.89 -11.17
C MET A 52 0.30 13.14 -11.98
N THR A 53 1.51 13.66 -11.79
CA THR A 53 1.97 14.89 -12.43
C THR A 53 2.17 14.75 -13.94
N HIS A 54 2.72 13.62 -14.40
CA HIS A 54 3.20 13.51 -15.78
C HIS A 54 2.30 12.70 -16.71
N SER A 55 1.63 11.66 -16.21
CA SER A 55 0.92 10.69 -17.06
C SER A 55 -0.59 10.70 -16.84
N ILE A 56 -1.04 10.53 -15.60
CA ILE A 56 -2.44 10.28 -15.26
C ILE A 56 -3.23 11.58 -15.10
N LYS A 57 -2.59 12.67 -14.65
CA LYS A 57 -3.18 14.02 -14.55
C LYS A 57 -4.46 14.11 -13.70
N HIS A 58 -4.74 13.09 -12.89
CA HIS A 58 -5.80 13.10 -11.88
C HIS A 58 -5.38 12.27 -10.67
N THR A 59 -6.02 12.51 -9.52
CA THR A 59 -5.70 11.84 -8.25
C THR A 59 -6.43 10.52 -8.03
N ASN A 60 -7.48 10.25 -8.80
CA ASN A 60 -8.31 9.06 -8.64
C ASN A 60 -7.70 7.80 -9.29
N PHE A 61 -6.51 7.38 -8.84
CA PHE A 61 -5.89 6.12 -9.25
C PHE A 61 -5.07 5.51 -8.11
N SER A 62 -4.79 4.22 -8.22
CA SER A 62 -4.01 3.46 -7.23
C SER A 62 -3.03 2.52 -7.91
N ILE A 63 -1.97 2.17 -7.18
CA ILE A 63 -1.04 1.11 -7.56
C ILE A 63 -1.54 -0.17 -6.88
N ARG A 64 -1.74 -1.25 -7.65
CA ARG A 64 -2.26 -2.54 -7.18
C ARG A 64 -1.32 -3.67 -7.58
N VAL A 65 -1.18 -4.67 -6.72
CA VAL A 65 -0.51 -5.94 -7.00
C VAL A 65 -1.55 -6.98 -7.44
N SER A 66 -1.42 -7.45 -8.68
CA SER A 66 -2.20 -8.56 -9.22
C SER A 66 -1.36 -9.83 -9.17
N LEU A 67 -1.84 -10.84 -8.45
CA LEU A 67 -1.24 -12.18 -8.45
C LEU A 67 -1.71 -12.90 -9.71
N LEU A 68 -0.80 -13.13 -10.65
CA LEU A 68 -1.05 -13.99 -11.80
C LEU A 68 -0.82 -15.43 -11.33
N GLY A 69 -1.93 -16.14 -11.13
CA GLY A 69 -1.94 -17.60 -10.92
C GLY A 69 -1.87 -18.34 -12.24
#